data_AF-A0A7S3LS99-F1
#
_entry.id   AF-A0A7S3LS99-F1
#
_cell.length_a   1.000
_cell.length_b   1.000
_cell.length_c   1.000
_cell.angle_alpha   90.00
_cell.angle_beta   90.00
_cell.angle_gamma   90.00
#
_symmetry.space_group_name_H-M   'P 1'
#
loop_
_entity.id
_entity.type
_entity.pdbx_description
1 polymer ?
#
loop_
_entity_poly.entity_id
_entity_poly.type
_entity_poly.pdbx_seq_one_letter_code
_entity_poly.pdbx_strand_id
1 'polypeptide(L)'
;MEQVLNNRVPDRLVLLQFRPSWGVQAYLRFTGLRHHVENCNFPSVGTTGELPQLRDGKSLIPKKDIMDYLLQKSNADKSLSATERAQAIALRSLVANDLEWALQWSYWGDNEHY
;
A
#
# COMPACT_ATOMS: atom_id res chain seq x y z
N MET A 1 -43.03 -6.18 -1.95
CA MET A 1 -42.03 -5.10 -2.03
C MET A 1 -41.19 -5.16 -0.77
N GLU A 2 -39.92 -4.80 -0.92
CA GLU A 2 -38.90 -4.57 0.11
C GLU A 2 -37.99 -5.74 0.51
N GLN A 3 -36.72 -5.48 0.23
CA GLN A 3 -35.56 -6.35 0.21
C GLN A 3 -34.99 -6.47 1.62
N VAL A 4 -34.81 -7.69 2.11
CA VAL A 4 -33.98 -7.93 3.30
C VAL A 4 -32.51 -8.04 2.86
N LEU A 5 -31.88 -6.87 2.89
CA LEU A 5 -30.45 -6.58 3.09
C LEU A 5 -29.49 -7.78 2.99
N ASN A 6 -28.99 -7.98 1.79
CA ASN A 6 -27.77 -8.73 1.52
C ASN A 6 -26.57 -8.00 2.16
N ASN A 7 -26.31 -8.23 3.45
CA ASN A 7 -25.20 -7.63 4.21
C ASN A 7 -23.82 -8.22 3.85
N ARG A 8 -23.55 -8.36 2.55
CA ARG A 8 -22.16 -8.49 2.08
C ARG A 8 -21.60 -7.07 2.04
N VAL A 9 -20.92 -6.67 3.12
CA VAL A 9 -19.96 -5.55 3.01
C VAL A 9 -19.06 -5.94 1.83
N PRO A 10 -19.07 -5.19 0.71
CA PRO A 10 -18.22 -5.55 -0.41
C PRO A 10 -16.78 -5.61 0.09
N ASP A 11 -15.98 -6.55 -0.40
CA ASP A 11 -14.53 -6.68 -0.10
C ASP A 11 -13.84 -5.33 -0.35
N ARG A 12 -13.86 -4.47 0.66
CA ARG A 12 -13.47 -3.08 0.56
C ARG A 12 -12.09 -3.00 1.16
N LEU A 13 -11.11 -2.80 0.29
CA LEU A 13 -9.75 -2.53 0.69
C LEU A 13 -9.73 -1.28 1.57
N VAL A 14 -9.19 -1.39 2.77
CA VAL A 14 -8.97 -0.25 3.67
C VAL A 14 -7.47 -0.08 3.86
N LEU A 15 -6.95 1.06 3.42
CA LEU A 15 -5.57 1.46 3.63
C LEU A 15 -5.48 2.29 4.91
N LEU A 16 -4.81 1.76 5.92
CA LEU A 16 -4.45 2.47 7.14
C LEU A 16 -3.05 3.07 6.97
N GLN A 17 -2.88 4.36 7.25
CA GLN A 17 -1.61 5.07 7.03
C GLN A 17 -1.46 6.34 7.88
N PHE A 18 -0.23 6.87 7.95
CA PHE A 18 0.03 8.22 8.45
C PHE A 18 -0.18 9.28 7.38
N ARG A 19 -0.34 10.54 7.80
CA ARG A 19 -0.21 11.70 6.90
C ARG A 19 1.18 12.34 7.06
N PRO A 20 1.87 12.67 5.95
CA PRO A 20 1.55 12.33 4.55
C PRO A 20 2.07 10.94 4.14
N SER A 21 1.27 10.15 3.42
CA SER A 21 1.70 8.88 2.80
C SER A 21 1.00 8.68 1.46
N TRP A 22 1.75 8.43 0.38
CA TRP A 22 1.23 8.45 -0.98
C TRP A 22 1.50 7.20 -1.81
N GLY A 23 2.54 6.40 -1.49
CA GLY A 23 2.98 5.29 -2.35
C GLY A 23 1.89 4.27 -2.63
N VAL A 24 1.30 3.68 -1.58
CA VAL A 24 0.23 2.68 -1.73
C VAL A 24 -1.05 3.31 -2.31
N GLN A 25 -1.39 4.54 -1.92
CA GLN A 25 -2.53 5.26 -2.49
C GLN A 25 -2.41 5.46 -4.00
N ALA A 26 -1.22 5.84 -4.48
CA ALA A 26 -0.96 6.04 -5.89
C ALA A 26 -1.21 4.76 -6.68
N TYR A 27 -0.72 3.61 -6.16
CA TYR A 27 -0.95 2.32 -6.80
C TYR A 27 -2.43 1.91 -6.81
N LEU A 28 -3.15 2.08 -5.70
CA LEU A 28 -4.58 1.77 -5.62
C LEU A 28 -5.41 2.62 -6.59
N ARG A 29 -5.06 3.90 -6.75
CA ARG A 29 -5.70 4.80 -7.73
C ARG A 29 -5.36 4.40 -9.16
N PHE A 30 -4.09 4.09 -9.44
CA PHE A 30 -3.63 3.65 -10.76
C PHE A 30 -4.34 2.37 -11.23
N THR A 31 -4.50 1.40 -10.33
CA THR A 31 -5.15 0.11 -10.63
C THR A 31 -6.68 0.16 -10.60
N GLY A 32 -7.28 1.28 -10.20
CA GLY A 32 -8.73 1.42 -10.09
C GLY A 32 -9.38 0.54 -9.01
N LEU A 33 -8.59 -0.05 -8.11
CA LEU A 33 -9.11 -0.86 -7.01
C LEU A 33 -9.93 0.01 -6.06
N ARG A 34 -11.19 -0.36 -5.82
CA ARG A 34 -12.06 0.35 -4.87
C ARG A 34 -11.49 0.22 -3.47
N HIS A 35 -11.19 1.36 -2.84
CA HIS A 35 -10.56 1.41 -1.53
C HIS A 35 -11.11 2.54 -0.65
N HIS A 36 -10.82 2.47 0.64
CA HIS A 36 -10.99 3.54 1.61
C HIS A 36 -9.63 3.85 2.25
N VAL A 37 -9.38 5.10 2.59
CA VAL A 37 -8.16 5.51 3.29
C VAL A 37 -8.54 5.97 4.68
N GLU A 38 -8.04 5.27 5.69
CA GLU A 38 -8.14 5.64 7.10
C GLU A 38 -6.78 6.21 7.52
N ASN A 39 -6.77 7.48 7.96
CA ASN A 39 -5.55 8.10 8.44
C ASN A 39 -5.47 7.97 9.95
N CYS A 40 -4.37 7.44 10.44
CA CYS A 40 -4.11 7.26 11.86
C CYS A 40 -3.03 8.24 12.31
N ASN A 41 -3.17 8.77 13.52
CA ASN A 41 -2.17 9.64 14.15
C ASN A 41 -1.08 8.83 14.86
N PHE A 42 -1.36 7.57 15.21
CA PHE A 42 -0.45 6.71 15.97
C PHE A 42 -0.37 5.31 15.34
N PRO A 43 0.80 4.65 15.34
CA PRO A 43 0.95 3.28 14.81
C PRO A 43 0.41 2.22 15.78
N SER A 44 0.28 2.56 17.07
CA SER A 44 -0.15 1.65 18.15
C SER A 44 -1.60 1.16 18.02
N VAL A 45 -2.40 1.77 17.16
CA VAL A 45 -3.78 1.33 16.85
C VAL A 45 -3.82 0.15 15.87
N GLY A 46 -2.69 -0.24 15.26
CA GLY A 46 -2.61 -1.36 14.32
C GLY A 46 -1.91 -2.59 14.91
N THR A 47 -2.40 -3.79 14.57
CA THR A 47 -1.91 -5.08 15.10
C THR A 47 -0.47 -5.40 14.74
N THR A 48 0.11 -4.80 13.68
CA THR A 48 1.51 -5.06 13.27
C THR A 48 2.51 -4.06 13.84
N GLY A 49 2.06 -3.01 14.54
CA GLY A 49 2.93 -1.94 15.08
C GLY A 49 3.58 -1.04 14.02
N GLU A 50 3.31 -1.28 12.73
CA GLU A 50 3.88 -0.55 11.61
C GLU A 50 2.77 -0.07 10.66
N LEU A 51 2.96 1.08 10.03
CA LEU A 51 2.11 1.63 8.97
C LEU A 51 2.94 1.91 7.71
N PRO A 52 2.33 1.91 6.50
CA PRO A 52 0.92 1.60 6.24
C PRO A 52 0.56 0.12 6.41
N GLN A 53 -0.74 -0.15 6.60
CA GLN A 53 -1.34 -1.49 6.60
C GLN A 53 -2.50 -1.51 5.61
N LEU A 54 -2.72 -2.67 4.98
CA LEU A 54 -3.87 -2.88 4.12
C LEU A 54 -4.78 -3.93 4.75
N ARG A 55 -6.06 -3.61 4.94
CA ARG A 55 -7.10 -4.55 5.35
C ARG A 55 -7.94 -4.94 4.14
N ASP A 56 -8.10 -6.24 3.91
CA ASP A 56 -9.03 -6.79 2.93
C ASP A 56 -9.98 -7.78 3.63
N GLY A 57 -11.21 -7.34 3.91
CA GLY A 57 -12.16 -8.10 4.72
C GLY A 57 -11.58 -8.42 6.11
N LYS A 58 -11.32 -9.71 6.36
CA LYS A 58 -10.73 -10.21 7.63
C LYS A 58 -9.20 -10.28 7.62
N SER A 59 -8.57 -10.10 6.46
CA SER A 59 -7.13 -10.19 6.31
C SER A 59 -6.48 -8.85 6.58
N LEU A 60 -5.37 -8.86 7.33
CA LEU A 60 -4.50 -7.71 7.52
C LEU A 60 -3.17 -7.99 6.86
N ILE A 61 -2.76 -7.10 5.96
CA ILE A 61 -1.55 -7.20 5.15
C ILE A 61 -0.56 -6.15 5.67
N PRO A 62 0.62 -6.56 6.17
CA PRO A 62 1.63 -5.66 6.71
C PRO A 62 2.35 -4.87 5.60
N LYS A 63 2.94 -3.71 5.96
CA LYS A 63 3.64 -2.77 5.04
C LYS A 63 4.46 -3.49 3.95
N LYS A 64 5.35 -4.39 4.36
CA LYS A 64 6.29 -5.11 3.48
C LYS A 64 5.61 -5.93 2.37
N ASP A 65 4.41 -6.44 2.62
CA ASP A 65 3.72 -7.38 1.73
C ASP A 65 2.61 -6.70 0.89
N ILE A 66 2.28 -5.43 1.19
CA ILE A 66 1.16 -4.71 0.54
C ILE A 66 1.29 -4.69 -0.97
N MET A 67 2.47 -4.32 -1.49
CA MET A 67 2.65 -4.13 -2.93
C MET A 67 2.57 -5.45 -3.70
N ASP A 68 3.11 -6.54 -3.15
CA ASP A 68 3.01 -7.86 -3.76
C ASP A 68 1.57 -8.37 -3.75
N TYR A 69 0.87 -8.16 -2.63
CA TYR A 69 -0.54 -8.48 -2.50
C TYR A 69 -1.40 -7.72 -3.53
N LEU A 70 -1.20 -6.40 -3.67
CA LEU A 70 -1.93 -5.58 -4.63
C LEU A 70 -1.60 -5.92 -6.08
N LEU A 71 -0.35 -6.30 -6.37
CA LEU A 71 0.05 -6.75 -7.70
C LEU A 71 -0.68 -8.03 -8.10
N GLN A 72 -0.71 -9.03 -7.20
CA GLN A 72 -1.45 -10.27 -7.43
C GLN A 72 -2.97 -10.03 -7.58
N LYS A 73 -3.52 -9.09 -6.82
CA LYS A 73 -4.96 -8.78 -6.86
C LYS A 73 -5.38 -8.00 -8.11
N SER A 74 -4.56 -7.06 -8.57
CA SER A 74 -4.87 -6.20 -9.73
C SER A 74 -4.44 -6.78 -11.08
N ASN A 75 -3.41 -7.64 -11.08
CA ASN A 75 -2.73 -8.10 -12.29
C ASN A 75 -2.25 -6.93 -13.19
N ALA A 76 -1.77 -5.84 -12.59
CA ALA A 76 -1.33 -4.64 -13.32
C ALA A 76 -0.26 -4.96 -14.38
N ASP A 77 0.62 -5.92 -14.10
CA ASP A 77 1.74 -6.29 -14.97
C ASP A 77 1.39 -7.33 -16.04
N LYS A 78 0.10 -7.67 -16.21
CA LYS A 78 -0.33 -8.77 -17.12
C LYS A 78 0.07 -8.56 -18.58
N SER A 79 0.19 -7.30 -19.01
CA SER A 79 0.56 -6.94 -20.38
C SER A 79 2.06 -6.80 -20.60
N LEU A 80 2.87 -6.87 -19.53
CA LEU A 80 4.31 -6.76 -19.63
C LEU A 80 4.91 -8.06 -20.14
N SER A 81 5.84 -7.94 -21.08
CA SER A 81 6.74 -9.01 -21.49
C SER A 81 7.64 -9.46 -20.31
N ALA A 82 8.30 -10.61 -20.47
CA ALA A 82 9.23 -11.11 -19.46
C ALA A 82 10.37 -10.10 -19.17
N THR A 83 10.88 -9.43 -20.20
CA THR A 83 11.94 -8.41 -20.07
C THR A 83 11.45 -7.18 -19.31
N GLU A 84 10.27 -6.66 -19.67
CA GLU A 84 9.69 -5.48 -18.99
C GLU A 84 9.36 -5.79 -17.53
N ARG A 85 8.88 -7.00 -17.24
CA ARG A 85 8.63 -7.44 -15.86
C ARG A 85 9.93 -7.53 -15.04
N ALA A 86 11.01 -8.04 -15.63
CA ALA A 86 12.32 -8.07 -14.97
C ALA A 86 12.84 -6.65 -14.69
N GLN A 87 12.66 -5.71 -15.62
CA GLN A 87 13.02 -4.30 -15.45
C GLN A 87 12.18 -3.64 -14.35
N ALA A 88 10.87 -3.89 -14.31
CA ALA A 88 9.99 -3.35 -13.27
C ALA A 88 10.39 -3.85 -11.87
N ILE A 89 10.75 -5.12 -11.74
CA ILE A 89 11.26 -5.69 -10.47
C ILE A 89 12.58 -5.01 -10.08
N ALA A 90 13.52 -4.84 -11.02
CA ALA A 90 14.80 -4.19 -10.75
C ALA A 90 14.60 -2.73 -10.27
N LEU A 91 13.72 -1.97 -10.93
CA LEU A 91 13.39 -0.59 -10.54
C LEU A 91 12.74 -0.52 -9.17
N ARG A 92 11.79 -1.43 -8.87
CA ARG A 92 11.14 -1.49 -7.56
C ARG A 92 12.17 -1.78 -6.46
N SER A 93 13.10 -2.70 -6.70
CA SER A 93 14.17 -3.03 -5.76
C SER A 93 15.12 -1.86 -5.53
N LEU A 94 15.52 -1.13 -6.58
CA LEU A 94 16.36 0.06 -6.46
C LEU A 94 15.70 1.12 -5.56
N VAL A 95 14.41 1.39 -5.77
CA VAL A 95 13.67 2.38 -4.97
C VAL A 95 13.54 1.93 -3.51
N ALA A 96 13.15 0.67 -3.28
CA ALA A 96 12.89 0.16 -1.94
C ALA A 96 14.18 -0.06 -1.12
N ASN A 97 15.27 -0.48 -1.75
CA ASN A 97 16.47 -0.90 -1.01
C ASN A 97 17.56 0.16 -0.97
N ASP A 98 17.70 0.99 -2.00
CA ASP A 98 18.82 1.93 -2.11
C ASP A 98 18.35 3.37 -1.85
N LEU A 99 17.23 3.77 -2.47
CA LEU A 99 16.72 5.14 -2.35
C LEU A 99 15.90 5.39 -1.07
N GLU A 100 15.26 4.37 -0.49
CA GLU A 100 14.53 4.53 0.78
C GLU A 100 15.45 5.05 1.89
N TRP A 101 16.70 4.57 1.96
CA TRP A 101 17.67 5.04 2.97
C TRP A 101 18.06 6.50 2.79
N ALA A 102 18.31 6.93 1.55
CA ALA A 102 18.63 8.32 1.26
C ALA A 102 17.48 9.24 1.67
N LEU A 103 16.24 8.82 1.43
CA LEU A 103 15.05 9.57 1.84
C LEU A 103 14.90 9.62 3.37
N GLN A 104 15.06 8.48 4.05
CA GLN A 104 15.02 8.44 5.52
C GLN A 104 16.10 9.33 6.14
N TRP A 105 17.32 9.31 5.60
CA TRP A 105 18.39 10.21 6.04
C TRP A 105 18.01 11.68 5.83
N SER A 106 17.44 12.04 4.68
CA SER A 106 17.03 13.42 4.42
C SER A 106 15.93 13.92 5.36
N TYR A 107 15.08 13.03 5.87
CA TYR A 107 14.01 13.40 6.80
C TYR A 107 14.47 13.49 8.26
N TRP A 108 15.38 12.62 8.68
CA TRP A 108 15.67 12.43 10.11
C TRP A 108 17.15 12.59 10.48
N GLY A 109 18.05 12.55 9.50
CA GLY A 109 19.49 12.64 9.69
C GLY A 109 20.04 14.06 9.57
N ASP A 110 19.30 14.98 8.96
CA ASP A 110 19.66 16.38 8.86
C ASP A 110 18.89 17.23 9.89
N ASN A 111 19.62 17.95 10.73
CA ASN A 111 19.05 18.80 11.78
C ASN A 111 18.29 20.01 11.21
N GLU A 112 18.48 20.37 9.94
CA GLU A 112 17.71 21.46 9.31
C GLU A 112 16.25 21.06 8.98
N HIS A 113 15.94 19.76 8.99
CA HIS A 113 14.64 19.22 8.59
C HIS A 113 13.83 18.59 9.73
N TYR A 114 14.37 18.60 10.96
CA TYR A 114 13.72 18.11 12.19
C TYR A 114 13.21 19.26 13.07
#